data_AF-A0A7V3MEQ1-F1
#
_entry.id   AF-A0A7V3MEQ1-F1
#
_cell.length_a   1.000
_cell.length_b   1.000
_cell.length_c   1.000
_cell.angle_alpha   90.00
_cell.angle_beta   90.00
_cell.angle_gamma   90.00
#
_symmetry.space_group_name_H-M   'P 1'
#
loop_
_entity.id
_entity.type
_entity.pdbx_description
1 polymer ?
#
loop_
_entity_poly.entity_id
_entity_poly.type
_entity_poly.pdbx_seq_one_letter_code
_entity_poly.pdbx_strand_id
1 'polypeptide(L)'
;ILGVMYVSILDRIREFGILLSIGYAYRYIRFQIMMEALFLGFAGYLLGALLGFVLLSYLQIHGMDLRAFSEGLESFGMESTLYATIKASYFVSTFFAILLASLLSVILPLRRLKKLNPVEVIRDAQ
;
A
#
# COMPACT_ATOMS: atom_id res chain seq x y z
N ILE A 1 3.37 -2.20 2.02
CA ILE A 1 2.91 -3.15 0.98
C ILE A 1 4.07 -3.99 0.43
N LEU A 2 5.11 -3.43 -0.20
CA LEU A 2 6.20 -4.21 -0.82
C LEU A 2 6.84 -5.24 0.12
N GLY A 3 7.34 -4.84 1.29
CA GLY A 3 7.98 -5.77 2.23
C GLY A 3 7.05 -6.90 2.69
N VAL A 4 5.78 -6.59 2.95
CA VAL A 4 4.75 -7.57 3.34
C VAL A 4 4.47 -8.55 2.20
N MET A 5 4.26 -8.05 0.97
CA MET A 5 4.07 -8.90 -0.21
C MET A 5 5.29 -9.77 -0.47
N TYR A 6 6.50 -9.23 -0.27
CA TYR A 6 7.74 -9.97 -0.45
C TYR A 6 7.80 -11.18 0.50
N VAL A 7 7.64 -10.96 1.81
CA VAL A 7 7.66 -12.04 2.81
C VAL A 7 6.51 -13.03 2.58
N SER A 8 5.28 -12.55 2.38
CA SER A 8 4.11 -13.42 2.14
C SER A 8 4.27 -14.33 0.93
N ILE A 9 4.87 -13.82 -0.16
CA ILE A 9 5.15 -14.63 -1.35
C ILE A 9 6.24 -15.66 -1.05
N LEU A 10 7.29 -15.30 -0.30
CA LEU A 10 8.37 -16.22 0.05
C LEU A 10 7.85 -17.40 0.89
N ASP A 11 7.03 -17.13 1.90
CA ASP A 11 6.45 -18.17 2.77
C ASP A 11 5.59 -19.17 1.98
N ARG A 12 4.95 -18.71 0.89
CA ARG A 12 4.08 -19.49 0.02
C ARG A 12 4.76 -20.08 -1.22
N ILE A 13 6.10 -19.96 -1.37
CA ILE A 13 6.78 -20.50 -2.56
C ILE A 13 6.52 -21.99 -2.71
N ARG A 14 6.51 -22.77 -1.61
CA ARG A 14 6.30 -24.21 -1.66
C ARG A 14 4.92 -24.56 -2.22
N GLU A 15 3.87 -23.87 -1.77
CA GLU A 15 2.50 -24.05 -2.25
C GLU A 15 2.40 -23.77 -3.76
N PHE A 16 2.98 -22.66 -4.21
CA PHE A 16 3.05 -22.32 -5.63
C PHE A 16 3.83 -23.37 -6.43
N GLY A 17 4.91 -23.93 -5.85
CA GLY A 17 5.68 -24.97 -6.50
C GLY A 17 4.90 -26.29 -6.68
N ILE A 18 4.09 -26.67 -5.69
CA ILE A 18 3.19 -27.83 -5.77
C ILE A 18 2.12 -27.59 -6.84
N LEU A 19 1.48 -26.41 -6.86
CA LEU A 19 0.48 -26.04 -7.86
C LEU A 19 1.05 -26.10 -9.29
N LEU A 20 2.25 -25.56 -9.50
CA LEU A 20 2.92 -25.62 -10.81
C LEU A 20 3.23 -27.07 -11.22
N SER A 21 3.59 -27.93 -10.27
CA SER A 21 3.92 -29.34 -10.52
C SER A 21 2.72 -30.19 -10.95
N ILE A 22 1.51 -29.84 -10.49
CA ILE A 22 0.26 -30.51 -10.90
C ILE A 22 -0.35 -29.90 -12.19
N GLY A 23 0.36 -29.00 -12.87
CA GLY A 23 -0.06 -28.41 -14.16
C GLY A 23 -0.78 -27.07 -14.06
N TYR A 24 -0.81 -26.42 -12.89
CA TYR A 24 -1.39 -25.08 -12.76
C TYR A 24 -0.55 -24.06 -13.54
N ALA A 25 -1.20 -23.18 -14.32
CA ALA A 25 -0.46 -22.21 -15.12
C ALA A 25 0.04 -21.02 -14.27
N TYR A 26 1.29 -20.60 -14.47
CA TYR A 26 1.90 -19.46 -13.77
C TYR A 26 1.10 -18.15 -13.89
N ARG A 27 0.29 -17.99 -14.95
CA ARG A 27 -0.61 -16.84 -15.14
C ARG A 27 -1.61 -16.68 -14.00
N TYR A 28 -2.10 -17.80 -13.45
CA TYR A 28 -3.10 -17.77 -12.39
C TYR A 28 -2.48 -17.40 -11.04
N ILE A 29 -1.26 -17.86 -10.78
CA ILE A 29 -0.48 -17.44 -9.61
C ILE A 29 -0.19 -15.93 -9.67
N ARG A 30 0.23 -15.42 -10.83
CA ARG A 30 0.40 -13.97 -11.04
C ARG A 30 -0.88 -13.20 -10.73
N PHE A 31 -2.01 -13.66 -11.25
CA PHE A 31 -3.30 -13.01 -11.06
C PHE A 31 -3.72 -13.02 -9.59
N GLN A 32 -3.57 -14.15 -8.90
CA GLN A 32 -3.87 -14.26 -7.47
C GLN A 32 -3.05 -13.24 -6.66
N ILE A 33 -1.73 -13.18 -6.87
CA ILE A 33 -0.86 -12.26 -6.13
C ILE A 33 -1.21 -10.79 -6.44
N MET A 34 -1.55 -10.47 -7.69
CA MET A 34 -2.02 -9.13 -8.05
C MET A 34 -3.32 -8.77 -7.34
N MET A 35 -4.28 -9.70 -7.27
CA MET A 35 -5.55 -9.49 -6.56
C MET A 35 -5.33 -9.29 -5.06
N GLU A 36 -4.41 -10.05 -4.46
CA GLU A 36 -4.06 -9.91 -3.05
C GLU A 36 -3.46 -8.54 -2.73
N ALA A 37 -2.52 -8.07 -3.56
CA ALA A 37 -1.94 -6.74 -3.40
C ALA A 37 -2.96 -5.61 -3.63
N LEU A 38 -3.82 -5.75 -4.63
CA LEU A 38 -4.90 -4.78 -4.88
C LEU A 38 -5.90 -4.76 -3.72
N PHE A 39 -6.27 -5.91 -3.19
CA PHE A 39 -7.18 -6.01 -2.05
C PHE A 39 -6.57 -5.34 -0.81
N LEU A 40 -5.30 -5.62 -0.50
CA LEU A 40 -4.59 -4.98 0.62
C LEU A 40 -4.44 -3.47 0.42
N GLY A 41 -4.10 -3.03 -0.80
CA GLY A 41 -4.00 -1.61 -1.13
C GLY A 41 -5.35 -0.89 -1.01
N PHE A 42 -6.42 -1.49 -1.52
CA PHE A 42 -7.77 -0.95 -1.47
C PHE A 42 -8.32 -0.89 -0.04
N ALA A 43 -8.18 -1.98 0.73
CA ALA A 43 -8.59 -2.01 2.13
C ALA A 43 -7.80 -0.99 2.96
N GLY A 44 -6.49 -0.89 2.75
CA GLY A 44 -5.64 0.10 3.41
C GLY A 44 -6.03 1.54 3.05
N TYR A 45 -6.36 1.80 1.77
CA TYR A 45 -6.86 3.11 1.35
C TYR A 45 -8.21 3.43 2.00
N LEU A 46 -9.17 2.51 2.00
CA LEU A 46 -10.49 2.77 2.60
C LEU A 46 -10.38 3.13 4.08
N LEU A 47 -9.63 2.34 4.84
CA LEU A 47 -9.41 2.60 6.26
C LEU A 47 -8.65 3.91 6.49
N GLY A 48 -7.58 4.14 5.73
CA GLY A 48 -6.79 5.37 5.82
C GLY A 48 -7.56 6.63 5.41
N ALA A 49 -8.38 6.55 4.36
CA ALA A 49 -9.23 7.64 3.90
C ALA A 49 -10.34 7.95 4.91
N LEU A 50 -10.96 6.93 5.52
CA LEU A 50 -11.98 7.13 6.55
C LEU A 50 -11.38 7.78 7.79
N LEU A 51 -10.26 7.27 8.30
CA LEU A 51 -9.55 7.85 9.44
C LEU A 51 -9.06 9.26 9.14
N GLY A 52 -8.49 9.49 7.96
CA GLY A 52 -8.06 10.80 7.51
C GLY A 52 -9.22 11.79 7.43
N PHE A 53 -10.35 11.39 6.85
CA PHE A 53 -11.54 12.22 6.77
C PHE A 53 -12.07 12.60 8.16
N VAL A 54 -12.19 11.64 9.08
CA VAL A 54 -12.61 11.89 10.47
C VAL A 54 -11.66 12.88 11.14
N LEU A 55 -10.34 12.67 11.03
CA LEU A 55 -9.34 13.53 11.64
C LEU A 55 -9.34 14.95 11.06
N LEU A 56 -9.44 15.07 9.72
CA LEU A 56 -9.55 16.37 9.06
C LEU A 56 -10.86 17.09 9.45
N SER A 57 -11.98 16.38 9.56
CA SER A 57 -13.25 16.98 9.97
C SER A 57 -13.20 17.51 11.41
N TYR A 58 -12.52 16.79 12.32
CA TYR A 58 -12.29 17.23 13.68
C TYR A 58 -11.41 18.49 13.72
N LEU A 59 -10.30 18.50 12.97
CA LEU A 59 -9.41 19.67 12.84
C LEU A 59 -10.07 20.87 12.15
N GLN A 60 -11.01 20.63 11.23
CA GLN A 60 -11.76 21.70 10.57
C GLN A 60 -12.70 22.42 11.55
N ILE A 61 -13.31 21.69 12.50
CA ILE A 61 -14.25 22.26 13.48
C ILE A 61 -13.53 22.88 14.67
N HIS A 62 -12.49 22.24 15.21
CA HIS A 62 -11.76 22.76 16.38
C HIS A 62 -10.63 23.74 16.01
N GLY A 63 -10.23 23.77 14.73
CA GLY A 63 -9.07 24.54 14.28
C GLY A 63 -7.77 23.94 14.82
N MET A 64 -6.67 24.07 14.09
CA MET A 64 -5.35 23.81 14.65
C MET A 64 -4.81 25.14 15.16
N ASP A 65 -4.73 25.28 16.49
CA ASP A 65 -4.17 26.49 17.12
C ASP A 65 -2.65 26.48 16.96
N LEU A 66 -2.14 27.14 15.91
CA LEU A 66 -0.71 27.24 15.59
C LEU A 66 -0.03 28.40 16.31
N ARG A 67 -0.63 28.92 17.40
CA ARG A 67 -0.01 29.91 18.29
C ARG A 67 1.39 29.51 18.76
N ALA A 68 1.70 28.22 18.88
CA ALA A 68 3.04 27.74 19.24
C ALA A 68 4.12 27.99 18.16
N PHE A 69 3.73 28.28 16.91
CA PHE A 69 4.61 28.59 15.78
C PHE A 69 4.44 30.04 15.27
N SER A 70 3.71 30.89 16.03
CA SER A 70 3.32 32.24 15.60
C SER A 70 4.50 33.16 15.28
N GLU A 71 5.58 33.13 16.06
CA GLU A 71 6.79 33.93 15.80
C GLU A 71 7.46 33.55 14.46
N GLY A 72 7.39 32.27 14.08
CA GLY A 72 7.85 31.81 12.77
C GLY A 72 6.91 32.22 11.64
N LEU A 73 5.60 32.10 11.82
CA LEU A 73 4.60 32.40 10.78
C LEU A 73 4.40 33.89 10.52
N GLU A 74 4.53 34.76 11.53
CA GLU A 74 4.46 36.21 11.37
C GLU A 74 5.62 36.74 10.51
N SER A 75 6.82 36.12 10.58
CA SER A 75 7.95 36.47 9.72
C SER A 75 7.70 36.17 8.22
N PHE A 76 6.72 35.32 7.92
CA PHE A 76 6.25 34.99 6.57
C PHE A 76 4.90 35.64 6.22
N GLY A 77 4.33 36.49 7.09
CA GLY A 77 3.08 37.21 6.83
C GLY A 77 1.82 36.33 6.78
N MET A 78 1.82 35.17 7.45
CA MET A 78 0.66 34.25 7.48
C MET A 78 -0.13 34.35 8.80
N GLU A 79 -1.46 34.31 8.72
CA GLU A 79 -2.36 34.29 9.89
C GLU A 79 -2.20 32.98 10.71
N SER A 80 -2.32 33.08 12.03
CA SER A 80 -1.96 32.03 13.00
C SER A 80 -3.00 30.90 13.16
N THR A 81 -4.12 30.95 12.43
CA THR A 81 -5.18 29.94 12.48
C THR A 81 -5.29 29.22 11.14
N LEU A 82 -4.81 27.98 11.09
CA LEU A 82 -4.82 27.15 9.90
C LEU A 82 -6.02 26.20 9.97
N TYR A 83 -7.01 26.45 9.11
CA TYR A 83 -8.17 25.57 8.98
C TYR A 83 -7.85 24.42 8.00
N ALA A 84 -8.15 23.19 8.41
CA ALA A 84 -8.02 22.04 7.54
C ALA A 84 -9.00 22.19 6.35
N THR A 85 -8.46 22.25 5.13
CA THR A 85 -9.25 22.28 3.91
C THR A 85 -9.39 20.87 3.36
N ILE A 86 -10.62 20.33 3.39
CA ILE A 86 -10.94 19.03 2.81
C ILE A 86 -11.19 19.22 1.31
N LYS A 87 -10.21 18.86 0.47
CA LYS A 87 -10.39 18.78 -0.99
C LYS A 87 -10.48 17.33 -1.43
N ALA A 88 -11.55 17.00 -2.16
CA ALA A 88 -11.73 15.67 -2.77
C ALA A 88 -10.57 15.27 -3.70
N SER A 89 -9.89 16.24 -4.30
CA SER A 89 -8.70 16.00 -5.14
C SER A 89 -7.59 15.26 -4.41
N TYR A 90 -7.38 15.50 -3.11
CA TYR A 90 -6.35 14.80 -2.34
C TYR A 90 -6.69 13.32 -2.19
N PHE A 91 -7.92 12.99 -1.84
CA PHE A 91 -8.38 11.59 -1.75
C PHE A 91 -8.22 10.86 -3.08
N VAL A 92 -8.68 11.47 -4.18
CA VAL A 92 -8.55 10.89 -5.54
C VAL A 92 -7.08 10.68 -5.92
N SER A 93 -6.20 11.67 -5.69
CA SER A 93 -4.77 11.52 -5.99
C SER A 93 -4.10 10.42 -5.15
N THR A 94 -4.48 10.31 -3.87
CA THR A 94 -3.91 9.30 -2.95
C THR A 94 -4.41 7.89 -3.29
N PHE A 95 -5.66 7.77 -3.74
CA PHE A 95 -6.21 6.53 -4.26
C PHE A 95 -5.39 6.00 -5.44
N PHE A 96 -5.15 6.83 -6.46
CA PHE A 96 -4.33 6.45 -7.60
C PHE A 96 -2.88 6.14 -7.22
N ALA A 97 -2.30 6.91 -6.28
CA ALA A 97 -0.96 6.65 -5.78
C ALA A 97 -0.87 5.27 -5.09
N ILE A 98 -1.84 4.91 -4.24
CA ILE A 98 -1.88 3.60 -3.57
C ILE A 98 -2.15 2.47 -4.55
N LEU A 99 -3.05 2.67 -5.51
CA LEU A 99 -3.34 1.68 -6.54
C LEU A 99 -2.08 1.37 -7.37
N LEU A 100 -1.36 2.40 -7.83
CA LEU A 100 -0.09 2.23 -8.54
C LEU A 100 0.98 1.59 -7.65
N ALA A 101 1.12 2.05 -6.39
CA ALA A 101 2.09 1.47 -5.46
C ALA A 101 1.81 -0.02 -5.20
N SER A 102 0.54 -0.42 -5.08
CA SER A 102 0.15 -1.82 -4.87
C SER A 102 0.52 -2.70 -6.08
N LEU A 103 0.25 -2.24 -7.30
CA LEU A 103 0.61 -2.94 -8.53
C LEU A 103 2.13 -3.04 -8.70
N LEU A 104 2.85 -1.94 -8.49
CA LEU A 104 4.31 -1.89 -8.62
C LEU A 104 5.01 -2.77 -7.57
N SER A 105 4.44 -2.87 -6.36
CA SER A 105 5.04 -3.64 -5.26
C SER A 105 5.24 -5.12 -5.57
N VAL A 106 4.38 -5.68 -6.43
CA VAL A 106 4.37 -7.10 -6.77
C VAL A 106 5.32 -7.44 -7.93
N ILE A 107 5.76 -6.45 -8.71
CA ILE A 107 6.61 -6.67 -9.88
C ILE A 107 7.94 -7.32 -9.48
N LEU A 108 8.58 -6.82 -8.42
CA LEU A 108 9.86 -7.33 -7.94
C LEU A 108 9.77 -8.78 -7.42
N PRO A 109 8.85 -9.13 -6.50
CA PRO A 109 8.73 -10.51 -6.04
C PRO A 109 8.28 -11.48 -7.14
N LEU A 110 7.39 -11.07 -8.07
CA LEU A 110 7.01 -11.92 -9.21
C LEU A 110 8.20 -12.24 -10.12
N ARG A 111 9.06 -11.24 -10.40
CA ARG A 111 10.28 -11.47 -11.20
C ARG A 111 11.21 -12.46 -10.51
N ARG A 112 11.31 -12.39 -9.17
CA ARG A 112 12.11 -13.34 -8.39
C ARG A 112 11.49 -14.74 -8.41
N LEU A 113 10.17 -14.84 -8.25
CA LEU A 113 9.42 -16.11 -8.31
C LEU A 113 9.60 -16.83 -9.64
N LYS A 114 9.61 -16.12 -10.78
CA LYS A 114 9.80 -16.74 -12.10
C LYS A 114 11.18 -17.39 -12.28
N LYS A 115 12.19 -16.92 -11.53
CA LYS A 115 13.56 -17.44 -11.57
C LYS A 115 13.79 -18.60 -10.61
N LEU A 116 12.87 -18.84 -9.67
CA LEU A 116 12.95 -19.96 -8.75
C LEU A 116 12.42 -21.22 -9.45
N ASN A 117 13.22 -22.27 -9.51
CA ASN A 117 12.76 -23.57 -9.98
C ASN A 117 11.88 -24.19 -8.90
N PRO A 118 10.59 -24.46 -9.17
CA PRO A 118 9.67 -25.09 -8.22
C PRO A 118 10.22 -26.38 -7.60
N VAL A 119 10.96 -27.14 -8.40
CA VAL A 119 11.53 -28.44 -8.03
C VAL A 119 12.72 -28.30 -7.07
N GLU A 120 13.56 -27.28 -7.24
CA GLU A 120 14.70 -27.02 -6.34
C GLU A 120 14.21 -26.58 -4.96
N VAL A 121 13.18 -25.73 -4.90
CA VAL A 121 12.65 -25.23 -3.62
C VAL A 121 12.00 -26.34 -2.77
N ILE A 122 11.42 -27.36 -3.41
CA ILE A 122 10.88 -28.52 -2.69
C ILE A 122 12.02 -29.40 -2.15
N ARG A 123 13.16 -29.46 -2.85
CA ARG A 123 14.30 -30.32 -2.51
C ARG A 123 15.23 -29.72 -1.45
N ASP A 124 15.44 -28.41 -1.45
CA ASP A 124 16.38 -27.70 -0.55
C ASP A 124 15.87 -27.53 0.89
N ALA A 125 14.63 -27.92 1.17
CA ALA A 125 14.03 -27.81 2.50
C ALA A 125 13.80 -29.18 3.18
N GLN A 126 14.54 -30.20 2.74
CA GLN A 126 14.81 -31.44 3.46
C GLN A 126 16.19 -31.35 4.13
#